data_AF-A0A941VT45-F1
#
_entry.id   AF-A0A941VT45-F1
#
_cell.length_a   1.000
_cell.length_b   1.000
_cell.length_c   1.000
_cell.angle_alpha   90.00
_cell.angle_beta   90.00
_cell.angle_gamma   90.00
#
_symmetry.space_group_name_H-M   'P 1'
#
loop_
_entity.id
_entity.type
_entity.pdbx_description
1 polymer ?
#
loop_
_entity_poly.entity_id
_entity_poly.type
_entity_poly.pdbx_seq_one_letter_code
_entity_poly.pdbx_strand_id
1 'polypeptide(L)'
;MAFPDLTSFVSHLEDTGQLRRVTVEVDPVHEVPELVQRVVRQDGPALLFERVRGAEFPLVMNLFGSMRRIEAALGRHPEAIGAELVNTIQALNPPTLGKLWRHRGFLARARHASPRTVRRSAYEVEEAPALDRMPHVKAWPRDGGPFITFGPTLTEDPQSGRRNYGLYRLQVYGPAETGMHWQSMKGGRGHHYEAERLGRPLPAAVVLGGDPILMMAAILPLPENVDELAFAGFLRGAPVPMVRARTMNMLVPANAEFILEGEVPAGVRRMEGPFGDHFGHYSEAAE
;
A
#
# COMPACT_ATOMS: atom_id res chain seq x y z
N MET A 1 14.18 3.54 13.96
CA MET A 1 13.43 2.36 14.44
C MET A 1 12.37 2.10 13.40
N ALA A 2 12.22 0.89 12.88
CA ALA A 2 11.18 0.58 11.90
C ALA A 2 9.98 -0.04 12.61
N PHE A 3 8.78 0.40 12.27
CA PHE A 3 7.55 -0.17 12.82
C PHE A 3 7.32 -1.56 12.20
N PRO A 4 7.07 -2.61 13.01
CA PRO A 4 6.81 -3.95 12.49
C PRO A 4 5.49 -4.06 11.72
N ASP A 5 4.50 -3.24 12.05
CA ASP A 5 3.10 -3.31 11.59
C ASP A 5 2.40 -1.94 11.72
N LEU A 6 1.13 -1.88 11.31
CA LEU A 6 0.34 -0.66 11.36
C LEU A 6 -0.06 -0.31 12.79
N THR A 7 -0.40 -1.31 13.61
CA THR A 7 -0.82 -1.12 15.00
C THR A 7 0.26 -0.41 15.84
N SER A 8 1.52 -0.80 15.71
CA SER A 8 2.65 -0.14 16.38
C SER A 8 2.88 1.29 15.88
N PHE A 9 2.67 1.55 14.58
CA PHE A 9 2.74 2.90 14.03
C PHE A 9 1.61 3.79 14.55
N VAL A 10 0.37 3.29 14.55
CA VAL A 10 -0.81 3.98 15.10
C VAL A 10 -0.59 4.33 16.57
N SER A 11 -0.06 3.40 17.36
CA SER A 11 0.26 3.64 18.78
C SER A 11 1.30 4.75 18.94
N HIS A 12 2.36 4.74 18.13
CA HIS A 12 3.36 5.81 18.15
C HIS A 12 2.78 7.18 17.76
N LEU A 13 1.90 7.23 16.76
CA LEU A 13 1.24 8.47 16.38
C LEU A 13 0.34 8.98 17.52
N GLU A 14 -0.33 8.09 18.25
CA GLU A 14 -1.12 8.46 19.43
C GLU A 14 -0.24 9.04 20.54
N ASP A 15 0.83 8.34 20.92
CA ASP A 15 1.77 8.76 21.97
C ASP A 15 2.43 10.12 21.67
N THR A 16 2.61 10.45 20.39
CA THR A 16 3.24 11.70 19.94
C THR A 16 2.24 12.82 19.62
N GLY A 17 0.95 12.61 19.87
CA GLY A 17 -0.12 13.57 19.58
C GLY A 17 -0.34 13.81 18.08
N GLN A 18 0.07 12.87 17.24
CA GLN A 18 -0.11 12.85 15.79
C GLN A 18 -1.27 11.98 15.33
N LEU A 19 -2.02 11.38 16.26
CA LEU A 19 -3.26 10.67 15.99
C LEU A 19 -4.36 11.08 16.97
N ARG A 20 -5.60 11.13 16.48
CA ARG A 20 -6.79 11.35 17.29
C ARG A 20 -7.80 10.23 17.06
N ARG A 21 -8.25 9.62 18.16
CA ARG A 21 -9.35 8.65 18.14
C ARG A 21 -10.69 9.38 18.05
N VAL A 22 -11.51 8.97 17.10
CA VAL A 22 -12.90 9.42 16.92
C VAL A 22 -13.78 8.28 17.41
N THR A 23 -14.28 8.44 18.64
CA THR A 23 -15.06 7.40 19.30
C THR A 23 -16.52 7.43 18.88
N VAL A 24 -17.06 8.56 18.43
CA VAL A 24 -18.46 8.65 17.96
C VAL A 24 -18.67 7.84 16.69
N GLU A 25 -19.88 7.30 16.50
CA GLU A 25 -20.23 6.65 15.24
C GLU A 25 -20.24 7.68 14.10
N VAL A 26 -19.62 7.33 12.98
CA VAL A 26 -19.52 8.16 11.78
C VAL A 26 -19.97 7.39 10.54
N ASP A 27 -20.51 8.10 9.56
CA ASP A 27 -20.92 7.57 8.26
C ASP A 27 -19.71 7.48 7.30
N PRO A 28 -19.41 6.30 6.72
CA PRO A 28 -18.37 6.18 5.70
C PRO A 28 -18.70 6.89 4.39
N VAL A 29 -19.97 7.26 4.18
CA VAL A 29 -20.45 7.98 3.00
C VAL A 29 -20.38 9.48 3.27
N HIS A 30 -19.41 10.14 2.64
CA HIS A 30 -19.17 11.59 2.67
C HIS A 30 -18.77 12.20 4.03
N GLU A 31 -19.29 11.74 5.16
CA GLU A 31 -18.98 12.30 6.49
C GLU A 31 -17.51 12.05 6.88
N VAL A 32 -17.06 10.80 6.90
CA VAL A 32 -15.65 10.46 7.17
C VAL A 32 -14.69 11.24 6.24
N PRO A 33 -14.87 11.22 4.90
CA PRO A 33 -14.05 12.00 3.97
C PRO A 33 -14.04 13.52 4.26
N GLU A 34 -15.19 14.12 4.57
CA GLU A 34 -15.30 15.55 4.89
C GLU A 34 -14.55 15.89 6.19
N LEU A 35 -14.68 15.07 7.23
CA LEU A 35 -13.93 15.22 8.47
C LEU A 35 -12.42 15.15 8.22
N VAL A 36 -11.97 14.15 7.46
CA VAL A 36 -10.56 14.00 7.09
C VAL A 36 -10.06 15.20 6.29
N GLN A 37 -10.84 15.72 5.34
CA GLN A 37 -10.46 16.90 4.57
C GLN A 37 -10.26 18.14 5.43
N ARG A 38 -11.15 18.40 6.39
CA ARG A 38 -11.00 19.53 7.32
C ARG A 38 -9.72 19.42 8.14
N VAL A 39 -9.44 18.22 8.62
CA VAL A 39 -8.23 17.94 9.41
C VAL A 39 -6.97 18.10 8.56
N VAL A 40 -6.94 17.59 7.33
CA VAL A 40 -5.80 17.75 6.42
C VAL A 40 -5.54 19.23 6.09
N ARG A 41 -6.58 20.03 5.83
CA ARG A 41 -6.44 21.48 5.54
C ARG A 41 -5.86 22.28 6.70
N GLN A 42 -5.92 21.74 7.91
CA GLN A 42 -5.37 22.35 9.13
C GLN A 42 -4.04 21.70 9.57
N ASP A 43 -3.41 20.88 8.72
CA ASP A 43 -2.24 20.07 9.06
C ASP A 43 -2.45 19.23 10.34
N GLY A 44 -3.68 18.75 10.53
CA GLY A 44 -4.10 18.04 11.72
C GLY A 44 -3.61 16.58 11.78
N PRO A 45 -3.93 15.87 12.87
CA PRO A 45 -3.45 14.51 13.13
C PRO A 45 -4.08 13.47 12.18
N ALA A 46 -3.51 12.26 12.16
CA ALA A 46 -4.21 11.08 11.66
C ALA A 46 -5.50 10.84 12.48
N LEU A 47 -6.51 10.24 11.86
CA LEU A 47 -7.77 9.93 12.52
C LEU A 47 -7.98 8.43 12.56
N LEU A 48 -8.30 7.91 13.74
CA LEU A 48 -8.75 6.53 13.94
C LEU A 48 -10.23 6.56 14.32
N PHE A 49 -11.10 6.21 13.37
CA PHE A 49 -12.53 6.07 13.57
C PHE A 49 -12.81 4.68 14.14
N GLU A 50 -13.24 4.63 15.40
CA GLU A 50 -13.49 3.35 16.08
C GLU A 50 -14.81 2.72 15.68
N ARG A 51 -15.78 3.54 15.29
CA ARG A 51 -17.15 3.13 14.96
C ARG A 51 -17.56 3.74 13.63
N VAL A 52 -17.45 2.94 12.56
CA VAL A 52 -17.93 3.31 11.23
C VAL A 52 -19.25 2.58 10.98
N ARG A 53 -20.30 3.34 10.64
CA ARG A 53 -21.65 2.78 10.44
C ARG A 53 -21.61 1.64 9.42
N GLY A 54 -22.11 0.48 9.81
CA GLY A 54 -22.23 -0.70 8.95
C GLY A 54 -20.93 -1.48 8.72
N ALA A 55 -19.81 -1.10 9.36
CA ALA A 55 -18.56 -1.83 9.28
C ALA A 55 -18.22 -2.50 10.63
N GLU A 56 -17.51 -3.62 10.56
CA GLU A 56 -17.03 -4.37 11.73
C GLU A 56 -15.67 -3.85 12.22
N PHE A 57 -14.86 -3.33 11.30
CA PHE A 57 -13.49 -2.92 11.57
C PHE A 57 -13.35 -1.41 11.71
N PRO A 58 -12.43 -0.92 12.55
CA PRO A 58 -12.12 0.50 12.63
C PRO A 58 -11.42 0.98 11.36
N LEU A 59 -11.49 2.29 11.11
CA LEU A 59 -10.88 2.93 9.95
C LEU A 59 -9.83 3.93 10.38
N VAL A 60 -8.61 3.79 9.89
CA VAL A 60 -7.56 4.80 10.06
C VAL A 60 -7.34 5.56 8.76
N MET A 61 -7.32 6.89 8.83
CA MET A 61 -7.08 7.77 7.69
C MET A 61 -6.06 8.86 8.03
N ASN A 62 -5.55 9.52 6.99
CA ASN A 62 -4.59 10.62 7.12
C ASN A 62 -3.23 10.21 7.75
N LEU A 63 -2.86 8.92 7.66
CA LEU A 63 -1.60 8.39 8.19
C LEU A 63 -0.37 9.16 7.69
N PHE A 64 -0.34 9.51 6.41
CA PHE A 64 0.81 10.15 5.75
C PHE A 64 0.53 11.59 5.29
N GLY A 65 -0.51 12.24 5.81
CA GLY A 65 -0.89 13.59 5.35
C GLY A 65 -0.12 14.75 5.98
N SER A 66 0.99 14.50 6.69
CA SER A 66 1.92 15.54 7.11
C SER A 66 3.37 15.04 7.02
N MET A 67 4.30 15.97 6.81
CA MET A 67 5.74 15.63 6.75
C MET A 67 6.21 14.97 8.04
N ARG A 68 5.73 15.44 9.20
CA ARG A 68 6.08 14.87 10.51
C ARG A 68 5.71 13.38 10.61
N ARG A 69 4.57 12.97 10.08
CA ARG A 69 4.15 11.55 10.08
C ARG A 69 4.92 10.71 9.06
N ILE A 70 5.25 11.29 7.90
CA ILE A 70 6.12 10.66 6.91
C ILE A 70 7.52 10.42 7.51
N GLU A 71 8.09 11.42 8.17
CA GLU A 71 9.38 11.30 8.85
C GLU A 71 9.34 10.30 10.00
N ALA A 72 8.24 10.23 10.75
CA ALA A 72 8.06 9.22 11.78
C ALA A 72 8.14 7.81 11.19
N ALA A 73 7.43 7.55 10.08
CA ALA A 73 7.46 6.26 9.38
C ALA A 73 8.85 5.92 8.82
N LEU A 74 9.51 6.88 8.16
CA LEU A 74 10.81 6.66 7.50
C LEU A 74 12.01 6.75 8.45
N GLY A 75 11.80 7.33 9.64
CA GLY A 75 12.84 7.69 10.61
C GLY A 75 13.75 8.84 10.19
N ARG A 76 13.55 9.43 9.00
CA ARG A 76 14.35 10.51 8.39
C ARG A 76 13.54 11.29 7.37
N HIS A 77 13.97 12.50 7.04
CA HIS A 77 13.39 13.29 5.95
C HIS A 77 13.53 12.58 4.58
N PRO A 78 12.48 12.51 3.74
CA PRO A 78 12.51 11.84 2.44
C PRO A 78 13.64 12.32 1.52
N GLU A 79 13.89 13.63 1.47
CA GLU A 79 14.95 14.20 0.62
C GLU A 79 16.34 13.72 1.05
N ALA A 80 16.58 13.54 2.35
CA ALA A 80 17.84 13.03 2.85
C ALA A 80 18.09 11.58 2.43
N ILE A 81 17.01 10.78 2.32
CA ILE A 81 17.07 9.41 1.80
C ILE A 81 17.42 9.43 0.31
N GLY A 82 16.73 10.25 -0.49
CA GLY A 82 17.02 10.41 -1.91
C GLY A 82 18.44 10.88 -2.19
N ALA A 83 18.90 11.91 -1.47
CA ALA A 83 20.26 12.43 -1.58
C ALA A 83 21.31 11.38 -1.19
N GLU A 84 21.08 10.60 -0.14
CA GLU A 84 21.99 9.52 0.26
C GLU A 84 22.10 8.45 -0.84
N LEU A 85 20.97 8.04 -1.44
CA LEU A 85 20.94 7.05 -2.51
C LEU A 85 21.74 7.53 -3.72
N VAL A 86 21.44 8.71 -4.24
CA VAL A 86 22.11 9.29 -5.42
C VAL A 86 23.60 9.45 -5.18
N ASN A 87 23.97 10.09 -4.07
CA ASN A 87 25.38 10.35 -3.75
C ASN A 87 26.17 9.05 -3.54
N THR A 88 25.56 8.04 -2.91
CA THR A 88 26.24 6.76 -2.66
C THR A 88 26.41 5.96 -3.95
N ILE A 89 25.38 5.90 -4.80
CA ILE A 89 25.46 5.21 -6.10
C ILE A 89 26.54 5.85 -6.99
N GLN A 90 26.56 7.19 -7.08
CA GLN A 90 27.58 7.92 -7.83
C GLN A 90 28.98 7.71 -7.25
N ALA A 91 29.13 7.78 -5.92
CA ALA A 91 30.42 7.56 -5.27
C ALA A 91 30.96 6.14 -5.51
N LEU A 92 30.08 5.14 -5.56
CA LEU A 92 30.42 3.73 -5.80
C LEU A 92 30.69 3.40 -7.27
N ASN A 93 30.60 4.34 -8.22
CA ASN A 93 30.93 4.10 -9.62
C ASN A 93 32.29 4.77 -10.00
N PRO A 94 33.35 4.03 -10.36
CA PRO A 94 33.49 2.57 -10.28
C PRO A 94 33.69 2.09 -8.83
N PRO A 95 33.33 0.82 -8.53
CA PRO A 95 33.37 0.30 -7.17
C PRO A 95 34.80 -0.09 -6.78
N THR A 96 35.37 0.62 -5.81
CA THR A 96 36.67 0.28 -5.21
C THR A 96 36.52 -0.13 -3.75
N LEU A 97 37.42 -0.99 -3.25
CA LEU A 97 37.35 -1.50 -1.87
C LEU A 97 37.31 -0.37 -0.81
N GLY A 98 38.08 0.71 -1.01
CA GLY A 98 38.06 1.87 -0.11
C GLY A 98 36.75 2.65 -0.15
N LYS A 99 36.07 2.73 -1.30
CA LYS A 99 34.73 3.32 -1.41
C LYS A 99 33.68 2.43 -0.73
N LEU A 100 33.74 1.12 -0.94
CA LEU A 100 32.84 0.16 -0.30
C LEU A 100 32.95 0.21 1.23
N TRP A 101 34.18 0.29 1.77
CA TRP A 101 34.39 0.40 3.22
C TRP A 101 33.85 1.72 3.79
N ARG A 102 34.03 2.84 3.07
CA ARG A 102 33.45 4.16 3.46
C ARG A 102 31.92 4.14 3.49
N HIS A 103 31.29 3.43 2.56
CA HIS A 103 29.82 3.30 2.48
C HIS A 103 29.28 2.02 3.14
N ARG A 104 30.02 1.43 4.09
CA ARG A 104 29.62 0.17 4.77
C ARG A 104 28.23 0.20 5.40
N GLY A 105 27.78 1.35 5.93
CA GLY A 105 26.45 1.49 6.54
C GLY A 105 25.33 1.38 5.50
N PHE A 106 25.53 1.97 4.33
CA PHE A 106 24.63 1.82 3.18
C PHE A 106 24.58 0.37 2.71
N LEU A 107 25.74 -0.27 2.54
CA LEU A 107 25.83 -1.67 2.12
C LEU A 107 25.20 -2.63 3.15
N ALA A 108 25.36 -2.33 4.44
CA ALA A 108 24.73 -3.07 5.54
C ALA A 108 23.20 -2.90 5.58
N ARG A 109 22.64 -1.86 4.94
CA ARG A 109 21.20 -1.78 4.68
C ARG A 109 20.81 -2.47 3.38
N ALA A 110 21.64 -2.37 2.34
CA ALA A 110 21.40 -3.03 1.05
C ALA A 110 21.30 -4.56 1.16
N ARG A 111 21.99 -5.20 2.12
CA ARG A 111 21.81 -6.64 2.41
C ARG A 111 20.39 -7.03 2.82
N HIS A 112 19.56 -6.06 3.23
CA HIS A 112 18.17 -6.27 3.63
C HIS A 112 17.17 -6.09 2.47
N ALA A 113 17.66 -5.83 1.25
CA ALA A 113 16.86 -5.74 0.04
C ALA A 113 16.17 -7.06 -0.33
N SER A 114 16.71 -8.21 0.06
CA SER A 114 16.00 -9.48 -0.15
C SER A 114 14.97 -9.69 0.95
N PRO A 115 13.67 -9.86 0.62
CA PRO A 115 12.64 -10.16 1.62
C PRO A 115 12.91 -11.52 2.28
N ARG A 116 12.38 -11.71 3.49
CA ARG A 116 12.56 -12.93 4.27
C ARG A 116 11.26 -13.72 4.33
N THR A 117 11.29 -14.93 3.81
CA THR A 117 10.16 -15.86 3.97
C THR A 117 10.07 -16.37 5.40
N VAL A 118 8.91 -16.21 6.02
CA VAL A 118 8.58 -16.76 7.34
C VAL A 118 7.62 -17.95 7.19
N ARG A 119 7.67 -18.88 8.15
CA ARG A 119 6.89 -20.13 8.07
C ARG A 119 5.42 -19.96 8.46
N ARG A 120 5.10 -18.98 9.31
CA ARG A 120 3.75 -18.74 9.83
C ARG A 120 3.50 -17.24 9.92
N SER A 121 2.29 -16.81 9.57
CA SER A 121 1.70 -15.53 9.96
C SER A 121 0.60 -15.79 10.99
N ALA A 122 0.11 -14.71 11.61
CA ALA A 122 -1.05 -14.74 12.51
C ALA A 122 -2.39 -14.66 11.77
N TYR A 123 -2.40 -14.79 10.43
CA TYR A 123 -3.59 -14.65 9.62
C TYR A 123 -4.59 -15.77 9.88
N GLU A 124 -5.81 -15.37 10.22
CA GLU A 124 -7.00 -16.18 10.12
C GLU A 124 -7.51 -16.14 8.67
N VAL A 125 -7.93 -17.29 8.14
CA VAL A 125 -8.38 -17.40 6.75
C VAL A 125 -9.90 -17.39 6.73
N GLU A 126 -10.46 -16.43 6.00
CA GLU A 126 -11.90 -16.35 5.74
C GLU A 126 -12.18 -16.84 4.32
N GLU A 127 -12.72 -18.05 4.20
CA GLU A 127 -12.96 -18.71 2.90
C GLU A 127 -14.07 -18.03 2.08
N ALA A 128 -15.03 -17.39 2.76
CA ALA A 128 -16.12 -16.64 2.13
C ALA A 128 -15.84 -15.14 2.25
N PRO A 129 -15.39 -14.46 1.18
CA PRO A 129 -15.08 -13.04 1.26
C PRO A 129 -16.31 -12.22 1.65
N ALA A 130 -16.14 -11.35 2.64
CA ALA A 130 -17.17 -10.44 3.14
C ALA A 130 -16.62 -9.00 3.21
N LEU A 131 -16.24 -8.48 2.03
CA LEU A 131 -15.71 -7.12 1.88
C LEU A 131 -16.68 -6.05 2.39
N ASP A 132 -17.98 -6.31 2.37
CA ASP A 132 -19.02 -5.43 2.89
C ASP A 132 -18.92 -5.17 4.41
N ARG A 133 -18.19 -6.01 5.16
CA ARG A 133 -17.88 -5.77 6.59
C ARG A 133 -16.79 -4.71 6.81
N MET A 134 -16.05 -4.32 5.77
CA MET A 134 -14.95 -3.36 5.89
C MET A 134 -15.44 -1.92 5.75
N PRO A 135 -14.77 -0.94 6.40
CA PRO A 135 -15.18 0.46 6.39
C PRO A 135 -14.78 1.18 5.10
N HIS A 136 -15.31 0.73 3.95
CA HIS A 136 -15.05 1.36 2.66
C HIS A 136 -15.70 2.74 2.58
N VAL A 137 -14.97 3.72 2.06
CA VAL A 137 -15.45 5.10 2.02
C VAL A 137 -16.00 5.44 0.64
N LYS A 138 -17.11 6.19 0.61
CA LYS A 138 -17.55 6.92 -0.59
C LYS A 138 -17.14 8.38 -0.41
N ALA A 139 -16.06 8.78 -1.07
CA ALA A 139 -15.41 10.05 -0.82
C ALA A 139 -16.27 11.24 -1.24
N TRP A 140 -16.87 11.16 -2.42
CA TRP A 140 -17.57 12.27 -3.04
C TRP A 140 -19.02 11.94 -3.46
N PRO A 141 -19.90 12.95 -3.58
CA PRO A 141 -21.30 12.75 -3.93
C PRO A 141 -21.51 11.96 -5.23
N ARG A 142 -20.70 12.24 -6.27
CA ARG A 142 -20.85 11.59 -7.58
C ARG A 142 -19.99 10.34 -7.74
N ASP A 143 -19.24 9.90 -6.73
CA ASP A 143 -18.45 8.68 -6.86
C ASP A 143 -19.37 7.49 -7.22
N GLY A 144 -18.90 6.62 -8.11
CA GLY A 144 -19.65 5.45 -8.58
C GLY A 144 -20.02 4.44 -7.49
N GLY A 145 -19.32 4.48 -6.35
CA GLY A 145 -19.53 3.58 -5.23
C GLY A 145 -18.53 3.81 -4.10
N PRO A 146 -18.49 2.91 -3.10
CA PRO A 146 -17.44 2.88 -2.09
C PRO A 146 -16.13 2.33 -2.68
N PHE A 147 -15.00 2.82 -2.16
CA PHE A 147 -13.67 2.46 -2.64
C PHE A 147 -12.73 2.04 -1.51
N ILE A 148 -11.89 1.04 -1.81
CA ILE A 148 -10.60 0.87 -1.16
C ILE A 148 -9.65 1.89 -1.80
N THR A 149 -9.38 2.98 -1.09
CA THR A 149 -8.60 4.12 -1.60
C THR A 149 -7.09 3.91 -1.47
N PHE A 150 -6.66 3.10 -0.52
CA PHE A 150 -5.26 2.74 -0.30
C PHE A 150 -5.08 1.22 -0.41
N GLY A 151 -5.10 0.70 -1.64
CA GLY A 151 -4.90 -0.72 -1.92
C GLY A 151 -3.57 -1.01 -2.61
N PRO A 152 -2.45 -1.10 -1.87
CA PRO A 152 -1.22 -1.70 -2.40
C PRO A 152 -1.50 -3.11 -2.90
N THR A 153 -1.27 -3.37 -4.19
CA THR A 153 -1.56 -4.65 -4.84
C THR A 153 -0.27 -5.29 -5.30
N LEU A 154 -0.05 -6.52 -4.85
CA LEU A 154 1.03 -7.39 -5.30
C LEU A 154 0.56 -8.23 -6.50
N THR A 155 1.35 -8.22 -7.56
CA THR A 155 1.15 -9.06 -8.75
C THR A 155 2.49 -9.57 -9.25
N GLU A 156 2.46 -10.65 -10.02
CA GLU A 156 3.64 -11.22 -10.69
C GLU A 156 3.42 -11.30 -12.19
N ASP A 157 4.43 -10.91 -12.96
CA ASP A 157 4.44 -11.06 -14.40
C ASP A 157 4.29 -12.56 -14.75
N PRO A 158 3.27 -12.92 -15.55
CA PRO A 158 2.99 -14.31 -15.88
C PRO A 158 4.11 -15.04 -16.64
N GLN A 159 5.03 -14.32 -17.30
CA GLN A 159 6.17 -14.87 -18.03
C GLN A 159 7.47 -14.73 -17.26
N SER A 160 7.79 -13.52 -16.79
CA SER A 160 9.09 -13.25 -16.18
C SER A 160 9.15 -13.58 -14.68
N GLY A 161 7.99 -13.73 -14.03
CA GLY A 161 7.89 -13.89 -12.57
C GLY A 161 8.31 -12.64 -11.78
N ARG A 162 8.53 -11.50 -12.46
CA ARG A 162 8.86 -10.23 -11.81
C ARG A 162 7.67 -9.74 -11.02
N ARG A 163 7.92 -9.33 -9.78
CA ARG A 163 6.89 -8.78 -8.89
C ARG A 163 6.68 -7.31 -9.17
N ASN A 164 5.48 -6.83 -8.89
CA ASN A 164 5.12 -5.42 -8.81
C ASN A 164 4.29 -5.23 -7.56
N TYR A 165 4.62 -4.21 -6.76
CA TYR A 165 3.83 -3.82 -5.61
C TYR A 165 3.43 -2.36 -5.73
N GLY A 166 2.26 -2.11 -6.33
CA GLY A 166 1.80 -0.77 -6.68
C GLY A 166 0.53 -0.37 -5.95
N LEU A 167 0.34 0.92 -5.72
CA LEU A 167 -0.91 1.44 -5.15
C LEU A 167 -2.00 1.60 -6.21
N TYR A 168 -3.16 0.98 -5.96
CA TYR A 168 -4.37 1.08 -6.79
C TYR A 168 -5.60 1.41 -5.94
N ARG A 169 -6.58 2.07 -6.57
CA ARG A 169 -7.92 2.21 -6.01
C ARG A 169 -8.79 1.05 -6.48
N LEU A 170 -9.63 0.52 -5.60
CA LEU A 170 -10.55 -0.56 -5.95
C LEU A 170 -11.99 -0.18 -5.62
N GLN A 171 -12.87 -0.13 -6.62
CA GLN A 171 -14.30 0.07 -6.38
C GLN A 171 -14.89 -1.22 -5.84
N VAL A 172 -15.66 -1.16 -4.76
CA VAL A 172 -16.28 -2.34 -4.17
C VAL A 172 -17.67 -2.52 -4.77
N TYR A 173 -17.93 -3.69 -5.33
CA TYR A 173 -19.19 -4.01 -5.99
C TYR A 173 -20.07 -4.97 -5.21
N GLY A 174 -19.51 -5.64 -4.20
CA GLY A 174 -20.18 -6.62 -3.38
C GLY A 174 -19.22 -7.28 -2.38
N PRO A 175 -19.64 -8.36 -1.72
CA PRO A 175 -18.86 -9.01 -0.66
C PRO A 175 -17.58 -9.68 -1.17
N ALA A 176 -17.52 -10.05 -2.46
CA ALA A 176 -16.39 -10.79 -3.04
C ALA A 176 -15.80 -10.16 -4.32
N GLU A 177 -16.26 -8.96 -4.70
CA GLU A 177 -15.89 -8.36 -6.00
C GLU A 177 -15.45 -6.91 -5.86
N THR A 178 -14.33 -6.60 -6.52
CA THR A 178 -13.84 -5.23 -6.68
C THR A 178 -13.44 -4.94 -8.11
N GLY A 179 -13.59 -3.69 -8.56
CA GLY A 179 -13.01 -3.19 -9.79
C GLY A 179 -11.53 -2.89 -9.62
N MET A 180 -10.69 -3.43 -10.51
CA MET A 180 -9.25 -3.17 -10.52
C MET A 180 -8.90 -2.15 -11.61
N HIS A 181 -8.78 -0.88 -11.23
CA HIS A 181 -8.40 0.18 -12.17
C HIS A 181 -6.87 0.25 -12.32
N TRP A 182 -6.34 -0.35 -13.40
CA TRP A 182 -4.92 -0.28 -13.71
C TRP A 182 -4.53 1.07 -14.29
N GLN A 183 -3.92 1.93 -13.48
CA GLN A 183 -3.35 3.19 -13.98
C GLN A 183 -2.34 2.91 -15.11
N SER A 184 -2.44 3.70 -16.18
CA SER A 184 -1.54 3.66 -17.33
C SER A 184 -0.07 3.74 -16.89
N MET A 185 0.78 2.91 -17.53
CA MET A 185 2.23 2.86 -17.29
C MET A 185 2.69 2.33 -15.93
N LYS A 186 1.78 1.83 -15.06
CA LYS A 186 2.19 1.10 -13.84
C LYS A 186 2.40 -0.39 -14.13
N GLY A 187 3.29 -1.04 -13.37
CA GLY A 187 3.71 -2.42 -13.61
C GLY A 187 2.56 -3.43 -13.61
N GLY A 188 1.59 -3.29 -12.70
CA GLY A 188 0.38 -4.15 -12.68
C GLY A 188 -0.42 -4.14 -14.00
N ARG A 189 -0.45 -3.03 -14.74
CA ARG A 189 -1.08 -2.98 -16.07
C ARG A 189 -0.34 -3.87 -17.08
N GLY A 190 0.98 -3.85 -17.03
CA GLY A 190 1.83 -4.70 -17.88
C GLY A 190 1.62 -6.19 -17.57
N HIS A 191 1.56 -6.55 -16.28
CA HIS A 191 1.29 -7.93 -15.86
C HIS A 191 -0.08 -8.40 -16.34
N HIS A 192 -1.11 -7.55 -16.22
CA HIS A 192 -2.46 -7.88 -16.68
C HIS A 192 -2.53 -8.01 -18.21
N TYR A 193 -1.88 -7.11 -18.95
CA TYR A 193 -1.79 -7.20 -20.41
C TYR A 193 -1.16 -8.53 -20.87
N GLU A 194 -0.06 -8.95 -20.25
CA GLU A 194 0.56 -10.24 -20.57
C GLU A 194 -0.33 -11.43 -20.15
N ALA A 195 -1.07 -11.32 -19.05
CA ALA A 195 -2.01 -12.36 -18.62
C ALA A 195 -3.16 -12.51 -19.64
N GLU A 196 -3.70 -11.39 -20.13
CA GLU A 196 -4.72 -11.37 -21.18
C GLU A 196 -4.22 -11.94 -22.50
N ARG A 197 -2.99 -11.58 -22.90
CA ARG A 197 -2.34 -12.15 -24.09
C ARG A 197 -2.21 -13.68 -24.03
N LEU A 198 -2.06 -14.21 -22.81
CA LEU A 198 -1.98 -15.64 -22.54
C LEU A 198 -3.35 -16.29 -22.27
N GLY A 199 -4.44 -15.53 -22.28
CA GLY A 199 -5.80 -16.03 -22.02
C GLY A 199 -5.98 -16.60 -20.61
N ARG A 200 -5.25 -16.09 -19.61
CA ARG A 200 -5.30 -16.59 -18.23
C ARG A 200 -5.53 -15.44 -17.23
N PRO A 201 -6.18 -15.70 -16.09
CA PRO A 201 -6.35 -14.68 -15.06
C PRO A 201 -5.00 -14.26 -14.46
N LEU A 202 -4.93 -13.01 -13.97
CA LEU A 202 -3.78 -12.50 -13.22
C LEU A 202 -4.03 -12.67 -11.71
N PRO A 203 -3.29 -13.52 -11.00
CA PRO A 203 -3.37 -13.57 -9.54
C PRO A 203 -2.93 -12.21 -8.94
N ALA A 204 -3.74 -11.68 -8.01
CA ALA A 204 -3.46 -10.42 -7.33
C ALA A 204 -3.74 -10.52 -5.82
N ALA A 205 -2.89 -9.89 -5.01
CA ALA A 205 -3.09 -9.77 -3.57
C ALA A 205 -3.12 -8.29 -3.15
N VAL A 206 -4.24 -7.82 -2.60
CA VAL A 206 -4.33 -6.47 -2.03
C VAL A 206 -3.91 -6.51 -0.57
N VAL A 207 -2.93 -5.69 -0.20
CA VAL A 207 -2.33 -5.63 1.14
C VAL A 207 -2.84 -4.40 1.86
N LEU A 208 -3.69 -4.58 2.87
CA LEU A 208 -4.27 -3.50 3.65
C LEU A 208 -3.57 -3.39 5.01
N GLY A 209 -2.93 -2.25 5.24
CA GLY A 209 -2.11 -1.99 6.42
C GLY A 209 -0.72 -2.65 6.34
N GLY A 210 -0.17 -2.97 7.51
CA GLY A 210 1.18 -3.50 7.66
C GLY A 210 2.26 -2.44 7.89
N ASP A 211 3.49 -2.77 7.52
CA ASP A 211 4.65 -1.89 7.75
C ASP A 211 4.45 -0.54 7.00
N PRO A 212 4.47 0.61 7.71
CA PRO A 212 4.28 1.92 7.08
C PRO A 212 5.34 2.25 6.02
N ILE A 213 6.57 1.73 6.13
CA ILE A 213 7.60 1.87 5.10
C ILE A 213 7.20 1.09 3.84
N LEU A 214 6.65 -0.12 4.00
CA LEU A 214 6.17 -0.90 2.86
C LEU A 214 4.95 -0.23 2.21
N MET A 215 4.02 0.27 3.01
CA MET A 215 2.88 1.05 2.53
C MET A 215 3.34 2.26 1.69
N MET A 216 4.34 3.00 2.17
CA MET A 216 4.93 4.13 1.44
C MET A 216 5.66 3.68 0.18
N ALA A 217 6.38 2.54 0.21
CA ALA A 217 7.12 2.03 -0.94
C ALA A 217 6.21 1.79 -2.16
N ALA A 218 4.94 1.40 -1.97
CA ALA A 218 3.96 1.23 -3.04
C ALA A 218 3.56 2.54 -3.77
N ILE A 219 3.85 3.69 -3.15
CA ILE A 219 3.52 5.04 -3.65
C ILE A 219 4.71 5.62 -4.41
N LEU A 220 5.93 5.25 -4.02
CA LEU A 220 7.14 5.92 -4.48
C LEU A 220 7.42 5.61 -5.96
N PRO A 221 7.82 6.63 -6.75
CA PRO A 221 8.23 6.43 -8.13
C PRO A 221 9.65 5.84 -8.15
N LEU A 222 9.75 4.53 -7.93
CA LEU A 222 11.02 3.81 -7.99
C LEU A 222 11.43 3.54 -9.45
N PRO A 223 12.74 3.44 -9.74
CA PRO A 223 13.20 2.96 -11.04
C PRO A 223 12.64 1.56 -11.35
N GLU A 224 12.36 1.25 -12.62
CA GLU A 224 11.73 -0.01 -13.05
C GLU A 224 12.47 -1.29 -12.62
N ASN A 225 13.76 -1.19 -12.29
CA ASN A 225 14.60 -2.29 -11.85
C ASN A 225 14.74 -2.40 -10.32
N VAL A 226 14.05 -1.55 -9.55
CA VAL A 226 14.06 -1.56 -8.09
C VAL A 226 12.69 -2.04 -7.60
N ASP A 227 12.68 -3.25 -7.03
CA ASP A 227 11.52 -3.86 -6.37
C ASP A 227 11.14 -3.09 -5.10
N GLU A 228 9.84 -2.79 -4.91
CA GLU A 228 9.37 -1.96 -3.78
C GLU A 228 9.64 -2.64 -2.43
N LEU A 229 9.55 -3.97 -2.35
CA LEU A 229 9.87 -4.72 -1.13
C LEU A 229 11.36 -4.63 -0.82
N ALA A 230 12.20 -4.68 -1.85
CA ALA A 230 13.63 -4.49 -1.71
C ALA A 230 13.98 -3.09 -1.20
N PHE A 231 13.32 -2.08 -1.74
CA PHE A 231 13.45 -0.71 -1.26
C PHE A 231 12.98 -0.56 0.19
N ALA A 232 11.82 -1.13 0.54
CA ALA A 232 11.30 -1.12 1.91
C ALA A 232 12.29 -1.80 2.88
N GLY A 233 12.84 -2.96 2.50
CA GLY A 233 13.85 -3.69 3.26
C GLY A 233 15.13 -2.87 3.52
N PHE A 234 15.60 -2.15 2.50
CA PHE A 234 16.72 -1.21 2.61
C PHE A 234 16.41 -0.07 3.58
N LEU A 235 15.26 0.60 3.43
CA LEU A 235 14.88 1.73 4.28
C LEU A 235 14.73 1.35 5.74
N ARG A 236 14.03 0.24 6.01
CA ARG A 236 13.79 -0.24 7.38
C ARG A 236 15.04 -0.85 8.03
N GLY A 237 16.07 -1.17 7.25
CA GLY A 237 17.29 -1.82 7.73
C GLY A 237 17.08 -3.25 8.21
N ALA A 238 16.04 -3.92 7.72
CA ALA A 238 15.67 -5.30 8.04
C ALA A 238 14.86 -5.90 6.88
N PRO A 239 14.92 -7.21 6.60
CA PRO A 239 14.13 -7.81 5.52
C PRO A 239 12.63 -7.71 5.80
N VAL A 240 11.83 -7.41 4.77
CA VAL A 240 10.37 -7.48 4.87
C VAL A 240 9.96 -8.94 5.12
N PRO A 241 9.21 -9.25 6.19
CA PRO A 241 8.73 -10.59 6.46
C PRO A 241 7.58 -10.92 5.49
N MET A 242 7.73 -12.01 4.75
CA MET A 242 6.77 -12.48 3.76
C MET A 242 6.29 -13.89 4.10
N VAL A 243 5.02 -14.19 3.88
CA VAL A 243 4.42 -15.51 4.08
C VAL A 243 3.80 -15.97 2.76
N ARG A 244 3.67 -17.29 2.58
CA ARG A 244 2.95 -17.84 1.44
C ARG A 244 1.46 -17.54 1.57
N ALA A 245 0.88 -16.98 0.52
CA ALA A 245 -0.56 -16.78 0.36
C ALA A 245 -1.30 -18.12 0.43
N ARG A 246 -2.59 -18.09 0.74
CA ARG A 246 -3.39 -19.29 1.02
C ARG A 246 -4.00 -19.90 -0.24
N THR A 247 -4.57 -19.07 -1.10
CA THR A 247 -5.30 -19.50 -2.30
C THR A 247 -4.45 -19.39 -3.57
N MET A 248 -3.29 -18.75 -3.49
CA MET A 248 -2.42 -18.47 -4.64
C MET A 248 -0.94 -18.78 -4.38
N ASN A 249 -0.18 -19.08 -5.43
CA ASN A 249 1.26 -19.36 -5.35
C ASN A 249 2.09 -18.05 -5.35
N MET A 250 1.87 -17.22 -4.33
CA MET A 250 2.51 -15.90 -4.20
C MET A 250 2.97 -15.67 -2.75
N LEU A 251 3.96 -14.80 -2.56
CA LEU A 251 4.34 -14.33 -1.23
C LEU A 251 3.65 -12.99 -0.93
N VAL A 252 3.02 -12.90 0.23
CA VAL A 252 2.38 -11.68 0.75
C VAL A 252 3.08 -11.21 2.03
N PRO A 253 3.03 -9.92 2.38
CA PRO A 253 3.58 -9.44 3.66
C PRO A 253 2.96 -10.22 4.83
N ALA A 254 3.74 -10.51 5.86
CA ALA A 254 3.30 -11.35 6.98
C ALA A 254 2.63 -10.57 8.13
N ASN A 255 2.70 -9.24 8.09
CA ASN A 255 2.27 -8.33 9.16
C ASN A 255 1.19 -7.33 8.70
N ALA A 256 0.52 -7.57 7.56
CA ALA A 256 -0.61 -6.74 7.13
C ALA A 256 -1.82 -6.97 8.05
N GLU A 257 -2.75 -6.01 8.10
CA GLU A 257 -3.99 -6.20 8.87
C GLU A 257 -4.97 -7.09 8.07
N PHE A 258 -5.03 -6.89 6.75
CA PHE A 258 -5.79 -7.74 5.85
C PHE A 258 -5.01 -8.02 4.56
N ILE A 259 -5.16 -9.24 4.04
CA ILE A 259 -4.72 -9.61 2.69
C ILE A 259 -5.97 -10.07 1.93
N LEU A 260 -6.28 -9.39 0.83
CA LEU A 260 -7.34 -9.82 -0.08
C LEU A 260 -6.67 -10.62 -1.21
N GLU A 261 -6.87 -11.94 -1.22
CA GLU A 261 -6.33 -12.82 -2.25
C GLU A 261 -7.39 -13.07 -3.32
N GLY A 262 -7.03 -12.89 -4.59
CA GLY A 262 -7.95 -13.14 -5.70
C GLY A 262 -7.27 -13.14 -7.05
N GLU A 263 -8.08 -13.00 -8.09
CA GLU A 263 -7.61 -12.97 -9.46
C GLU A 263 -8.34 -11.90 -10.27
N VAL A 264 -7.63 -11.35 -11.27
CA VAL A 264 -8.20 -10.42 -12.25
C VAL A 264 -8.41 -11.20 -13.55
N PRO A 265 -9.67 -11.51 -13.93
CA PRO A 265 -9.95 -12.36 -15.07
C PRO A 265 -9.58 -11.68 -16.40
N ALA A 266 -9.03 -12.45 -17.33
CA ALA A 266 -8.71 -11.96 -18.66
C ALA A 266 -9.99 -11.64 -19.45
N GLY A 267 -10.03 -10.49 -20.12
CA GLY A 267 -11.14 -10.08 -20.98
C GLY A 267 -12.44 -9.70 -20.25
N VAL A 268 -12.47 -9.74 -18.92
CA VAL A 268 -13.63 -9.29 -18.12
C VAL A 268 -13.42 -7.82 -17.75
N ARG A 269 -14.46 -7.01 -17.96
CA ARG A 269 -14.48 -5.58 -17.65
C ARG A 269 -15.78 -5.21 -16.96
N ARG A 270 -15.73 -4.15 -16.16
CA ARG A 270 -16.88 -3.62 -15.44
C ARG A 270 -16.69 -2.13 -15.23
N MET A 271 -17.75 -1.37 -15.48
CA MET A 271 -17.75 0.07 -15.31
C MET A 271 -17.31 0.47 -13.90
N GLU A 272 -16.19 1.16 -13.80
CA GLU A 272 -15.65 1.81 -12.60
C GLU A 272 -15.91 3.32 -12.65
N GLY A 273 -16.12 3.91 -11.48
CA GLY A 273 -16.29 5.35 -11.34
C GLY A 273 -17.70 5.85 -11.69
N PRO A 274 -17.89 7.17 -11.89
CA PRO A 274 -16.84 8.19 -11.89
C PRO A 274 -16.19 8.33 -10.50
N PHE A 275 -15.01 8.95 -10.42
CA PHE A 275 -14.23 9.02 -9.18
C PHE A 275 -13.59 10.41 -9.01
N GLY A 276 -13.76 11.05 -7.86
CA GLY A 276 -13.09 12.32 -7.56
C GLY A 276 -11.58 12.14 -7.35
N ASP A 277 -10.79 12.60 -8.31
CA ASP A 277 -9.34 12.35 -8.37
C ASP A 277 -8.51 13.48 -7.73
N HIS A 278 -7.21 13.23 -7.55
CA HIS A 278 -6.24 14.13 -6.94
C HIS A 278 -6.11 15.50 -7.64
N PHE A 279 -6.53 15.62 -8.90
CA PHE A 279 -6.59 16.90 -9.63
C PHE A 279 -7.76 17.80 -9.22
N GLY A 280 -8.67 17.32 -8.37
CA GLY A 280 -9.85 18.09 -7.91
C GLY A 280 -11.03 18.07 -8.89
N HIS A 281 -11.02 17.18 -9.87
CA HIS A 281 -12.16 16.89 -10.75
C HIS A 281 -12.53 15.42 -10.70
N TYR A 282 -13.67 15.06 -11.29
CA TYR A 282 -14.03 13.67 -11.45
C TYR A 282 -13.33 13.09 -12.68
N SER A 283 -12.71 11.93 -12.53
CA SER A 283 -12.47 11.03 -13.66
C SER A 283 -13.81 10.47 -14.13
N GLU A 284 -14.02 10.47 -15.44
CA GLU A 284 -15.18 9.84 -16.06
C GLU A 284 -15.20 8.35 -15.76
N ALA A 285 -16.40 7.76 -15.79
CA ALA A 285 -16.55 6.32 -15.64
C ALA A 285 -15.91 5.59 -16.85
N ALA A 286 -15.25 4.47 -16.58
CA ALA A 286 -14.59 3.68 -17.61
C ALA A 286 -14.65 2.18 -17.30
N GLU A 287 -14.62 1.35 -18.35
CA GLU A 287 -14.59 -0.12 -18.26
C GLU A 287 -13.22 -0.72 -17.98
#